data_AF-A0A938IYV2-F1
#
_entry.id   AF-A0A938IYV2-F1
#
_cell.length_a   1.000
_cell.length_b   1.000
_cell.length_c   1.000
_cell.angle_alpha   90.00
_cell.angle_beta   90.00
_cell.angle_gamma   90.00
#
_symmetry.space_group_name_H-M   'P 1'
#
loop_
_entity.id
_entity.type
_entity.pdbx_description
1 polymer ?
#
loop_
_entity_poly.entity_id
_entity_poly.type
_entity_poly.pdbx_seq_one_letter_code
_entity_poly.pdbx_strand_id
1 'polypeptide(L)'
;MPRFLTDSEHRTLAAACDRLIPPLDAHPGAAALGVADYVDTLLAAFTFDPPRIFAGGPYSGRAGGDASFDDFLALSPLEELAWRTRIEGSRGEPAREFNGPVVGWQQRYRDGLGGLGADFADQPPGEQDRRLDADPAFKALCYEHACEGAYGAPEYGGNRGLAGWTAIHFAGDVQPRGYTDEAVSGRD
;
A
#
# COMPACT_ATOMS: atom_id res chain seq x y z
N MET A 1 14.24 -3.96 6.71
CA MET A 1 13.80 -5.36 6.70
C MET A 1 12.28 -5.36 6.77
N PRO A 2 11.60 -6.20 5.97
CA PRO A 2 10.16 -6.36 6.03
C PRO A 2 9.70 -6.80 7.43
N ARG A 3 8.46 -6.45 7.79
CA ARG A 3 7.84 -6.68 9.10
C ARG A 3 6.92 -7.89 9.11
N PHE A 4 6.11 -8.06 8.07
CA PHE A 4 5.20 -9.21 7.94
C PHE A 4 5.75 -10.23 6.94
N LEU A 5 6.25 -9.77 5.79
CA LEU A 5 6.82 -10.62 4.76
C LEU A 5 8.22 -11.10 5.14
N THR A 6 8.65 -12.20 4.52
CA THR A 6 10.09 -12.54 4.47
C THR A 6 10.80 -11.69 3.41
N ASP A 7 12.13 -11.62 3.47
CA ASP A 7 12.92 -10.93 2.44
C ASP A 7 12.67 -11.50 1.02
N SER A 8 12.40 -12.81 0.91
CA SER A 8 12.09 -13.44 -0.37
C SER A 8 10.70 -13.06 -0.88
N GLU A 9 9.70 -13.09 0.01
CA GLU A 9 8.32 -12.70 -0.33
C GLU A 9 8.21 -11.23 -0.70
N HIS A 10 8.93 -10.36 0.02
CA HIS A 10 9.00 -8.93 -0.30
C HIS A 10 9.62 -8.70 -1.68
N ARG A 11 10.69 -9.41 -2.03
CA ARG A 11 11.31 -9.33 -3.37
C ARG A 11 10.36 -9.81 -4.47
N THR A 12 9.67 -10.92 -4.25
CA THR A 12 8.63 -11.42 -5.18
C THR A 12 7.50 -10.40 -5.34
N LEU A 13 7.03 -9.81 -4.24
CA LEU A 13 5.99 -8.79 -4.27
C LEU A 13 6.44 -7.53 -5.02
N ALA A 14 7.66 -7.06 -4.77
CA ALA A 14 8.21 -5.91 -5.47
C ALA A 14 8.24 -6.14 -7.00
N ALA A 15 8.70 -7.31 -7.44
CA ALA A 15 8.68 -7.68 -8.86
C ALA A 15 7.25 -7.79 -9.41
N ALA A 16 6.31 -8.38 -8.65
CA ALA A 16 4.91 -8.49 -9.05
C ALA A 16 4.25 -7.12 -9.22
N CYS A 17 4.45 -6.20 -8.26
CA CYS A 17 3.93 -4.85 -8.35
C CYS A 17 4.55 -4.07 -9.51
N ASP A 18 5.82 -4.28 -9.85
CA ASP A 18 6.47 -3.62 -10.99
C ASP A 18 5.93 -4.12 -12.35
N ARG A 19 5.44 -5.36 -12.43
CA ARG A 19 4.67 -5.81 -13.61
C ARG A 19 3.33 -5.11 -13.74
N LEU A 20 2.71 -4.74 -12.62
CA LEU A 20 1.40 -4.11 -12.56
C LEU A 20 1.45 -2.60 -12.79
N ILE A 21 2.46 -1.92 -12.24
CA ILE A 21 2.73 -0.50 -12.46
C ILE A 21 4.22 -0.39 -12.87
N PRO A 22 4.55 -0.59 -14.14
CA PRO A 22 5.92 -0.58 -14.61
C PRO A 22 6.52 0.83 -14.66
N PRO A 23 7.86 0.94 -14.70
CA PRO A 23 8.50 2.17 -15.11
C PRO A 23 8.11 2.50 -16.55
N LEU A 24 7.64 3.73 -16.78
CA LEU A 24 7.27 4.24 -18.10
C LEU A 24 7.44 5.75 -18.12
N ASP A 25 8.23 6.25 -19.07
CA ASP A 25 8.59 7.67 -19.18
C ASP A 25 9.10 8.25 -17.85
N ALA A 26 8.38 9.21 -17.27
CA ALA A 26 8.72 9.82 -15.98
C ALA A 26 8.25 8.99 -14.77
N HIS A 27 7.39 7.98 -14.96
CA HIS A 27 6.89 7.14 -13.89
C HIS A 27 7.97 6.11 -13.49
N PRO A 28 8.42 6.07 -12.22
CA PRO A 28 9.56 5.26 -11.81
C PRO A 28 9.24 3.77 -11.59
N GLY A 29 7.96 3.39 -11.61
CA GLY A 29 7.49 2.03 -11.37
C GLY A 29 7.27 1.71 -9.88
N ALA A 30 6.41 0.73 -9.61
CA ALA A 30 6.00 0.38 -8.24
C ALA A 30 7.16 -0.04 -7.33
N ALA A 31 8.18 -0.73 -7.87
CA ALA A 31 9.31 -1.17 -7.06
C ALA A 31 10.11 0.05 -6.54
N ALA A 32 10.39 1.02 -7.42
CA ALA A 32 11.09 2.25 -7.04
C ALA A 32 10.28 3.11 -6.06
N LEU A 33 8.95 3.13 -6.21
CA LEU A 33 8.03 3.84 -5.32
C LEU A 33 7.89 3.21 -3.93
N GLY A 34 8.45 2.02 -3.68
CA GLY A 34 8.35 1.36 -2.37
C GLY A 34 6.98 0.72 -2.12
N VAL A 35 6.26 0.35 -3.17
CA VAL A 35 4.92 -0.28 -3.03
C VAL A 35 4.96 -1.54 -2.17
N ALA A 36 6.00 -2.38 -2.30
CA ALA A 36 6.14 -3.57 -1.46
C ALA A 36 6.30 -3.22 0.04
N ASP A 37 6.92 -2.07 0.36
CA ASP A 37 7.05 -1.58 1.74
C ASP A 37 5.72 -1.07 2.30
N TYR A 38 4.91 -0.42 1.45
CA TYR A 38 3.52 -0.06 1.79
C TYR A 38 2.70 -1.31 2.15
N VAL A 39 2.70 -2.31 1.26
CA VAL A 39 1.92 -3.54 1.47
C VAL A 39 2.40 -4.28 2.72
N ASP A 40 3.72 -4.43 2.90
CA ASP A 40 4.27 -5.06 4.10
C ASP A 40 3.86 -4.32 5.38
N THR A 41 3.89 -2.98 5.37
CA THR A 41 3.43 -2.15 6.48
C THR A 41 1.94 -2.35 6.77
N LEU A 42 1.10 -2.39 5.73
CA LEU A 42 -0.35 -2.64 5.84
C LEU A 42 -0.64 -4.02 6.43
N LEU A 43 0.04 -5.06 5.95
CA LEU A 43 -0.10 -6.42 6.47
C LEU A 43 0.42 -6.54 7.92
N ALA A 44 1.39 -5.71 8.28
CA ALA A 44 1.95 -5.60 9.63
C ALA A 44 1.28 -4.53 10.50
N ALA A 45 0.16 -3.92 10.07
CA ALA A 45 -0.34 -2.68 10.68
C ALA A 45 -0.56 -2.77 12.20
N PHE A 46 -0.99 -3.93 12.70
CA PHE A 46 -1.23 -4.18 14.13
C PHE A 46 -0.01 -4.63 14.94
N THR A 47 1.18 -4.60 14.34
CA THR A 47 2.46 -4.76 15.05
C THR A 47 3.03 -3.42 15.54
N PHE A 48 2.37 -2.31 15.19
CA PHE A 48 2.67 -0.95 15.62
C PHE A 48 1.67 -0.48 16.68
N ASP A 49 2.07 0.48 17.50
CA ASP A 49 1.23 1.13 18.51
C ASP A 49 1.42 2.67 18.45
N PRO A 50 0.39 3.45 18.07
CA PRO A 50 -0.90 3.02 17.51
C PRO A 50 -0.75 2.23 16.19
N PRO A 51 -1.73 1.37 15.83
CA PRO A 51 -1.66 0.59 14.60
C PRO A 51 -1.63 1.50 13.37
N ARG A 52 -0.84 1.13 12.36
CA ARG A 52 -0.66 1.92 11.13
C ARG A 52 -1.84 1.82 10.17
N ILE A 53 -3.01 2.29 10.61
CA ILE A 53 -4.27 2.25 9.88
C ILE A 53 -4.70 3.66 9.47
N PHE A 54 -4.79 4.59 10.42
CA PHE A 54 -5.14 5.98 10.16
C PHE A 54 -4.03 6.90 10.65
N ALA A 55 -3.28 7.47 9.71
CA ALA A 55 -2.43 8.62 9.97
C ALA A 55 -3.27 9.76 10.55
N GLY A 56 -2.85 10.30 11.69
CA GLY A 56 -3.44 11.48 12.32
C GLY A 56 -2.74 12.74 11.87
N GLY A 57 -2.90 13.83 12.62
CA GLY A 57 -2.32 15.14 12.31
C GLY A 57 -2.92 15.83 11.07
N PRO A 58 -3.16 17.15 11.10
CA PRO A 58 -3.80 17.83 9.96
C PRO A 58 -2.85 18.05 8.76
N TYR A 59 -1.53 18.06 8.96
CA TYR A 59 -0.56 18.52 7.95
C TYR A 59 0.70 17.65 7.92
N SER A 60 1.23 17.42 6.72
CA SER A 60 2.52 16.72 6.54
C SER A 60 3.74 17.61 6.77
N GLY A 61 3.53 18.93 6.94
CA GLY A 61 4.60 19.93 6.98
C GLY A 61 5.17 20.30 5.61
N ARG A 62 4.83 19.60 4.53
CA ARG A 62 5.36 19.87 3.17
C ARG A 62 4.99 21.25 2.62
N ALA A 63 3.85 21.78 3.03
CA ALA A 63 3.36 23.11 2.64
C ALA A 63 3.20 24.06 3.85
N GLY A 64 4.01 23.84 4.90
CA GLY A 64 3.89 24.53 6.18
C GLY A 64 3.02 23.76 7.18
N GLY A 65 2.83 24.35 8.37
CA GLY A 65 2.24 23.65 9.51
C GLY A 65 3.20 22.65 10.15
N ASP A 66 2.81 22.13 11.32
CA ASP A 66 3.60 21.12 12.02
C ASP A 66 3.48 19.78 11.29
N ALA A 67 4.61 19.17 10.96
CA ALA A 67 4.67 17.84 10.38
C ALA A 67 4.17 16.81 11.40
N SER A 68 2.88 16.49 11.31
CA SER A 68 2.14 15.63 12.24
C SER A 68 1.34 14.56 11.51
N PHE A 69 1.33 14.56 10.17
CA PHE A 69 0.61 13.57 9.37
C PHE A 69 1.17 12.14 9.47
N ASP A 70 2.21 11.92 10.27
CA ASP A 70 2.75 10.62 10.63
C ASP A 70 2.39 10.19 12.08
N ASP A 71 1.62 11.00 12.81
CA ASP A 71 1.09 10.68 14.14
C ASP A 71 -0.15 9.78 14.04
N PHE A 72 0.04 8.45 13.93
CA PHE A 72 -1.07 7.50 13.79
C PHE A 72 -2.05 7.52 14.97
N LEU A 73 -3.35 7.33 14.65
CA LEU A 73 -4.44 7.38 15.62
C LEU A 73 -4.70 6.01 16.24
N ALA A 74 -5.03 6.01 17.54
CA ALA A 74 -5.61 4.85 18.19
C ALA A 74 -7.02 4.58 17.62
N LEU A 75 -7.34 3.30 17.40
CA LEU A 75 -8.63 2.88 16.87
C LEU A 75 -9.66 2.70 17.97
N SER A 76 -10.93 2.97 17.66
CA SER A 76 -12.03 2.49 18.48
C SER A 76 -12.11 0.95 18.42
N PRO A 77 -12.76 0.30 19.40
CA PRO A 77 -12.89 -1.17 19.41
C PRO A 77 -13.55 -1.73 18.14
N LEU A 78 -14.51 -1.01 17.55
CA LEU A 78 -15.19 -1.44 16.32
C LEU A 78 -14.27 -1.32 15.09
N GLU A 79 -13.50 -0.24 15.00
CA GLU A 79 -12.53 -0.05 13.92
C GLU A 79 -11.42 -1.09 13.99
N GLU A 80 -10.89 -1.36 15.19
CA GLU A 80 -9.90 -2.41 15.39
C GLU A 80 -10.46 -3.78 14.98
N LEU A 81 -11.67 -4.14 15.42
CA LEU A 81 -12.32 -5.39 15.03
C LEU A 81 -12.45 -5.51 13.50
N ALA A 82 -12.92 -4.45 12.83
CA ALA A 82 -13.11 -4.44 11.38
C ALA A 82 -11.79 -4.57 10.62
N TRP A 83 -10.76 -3.80 11.02
CA TRP A 83 -9.46 -3.80 10.36
C TRP A 83 -8.68 -5.08 10.60
N ARG A 84 -8.71 -5.64 11.82
CA ARG A 84 -8.11 -6.95 12.07
C ARG A 84 -8.81 -8.05 11.29
N THR A 85 -10.14 -8.01 11.18
CA THR A 85 -10.88 -8.97 10.33
C THR A 85 -10.44 -8.90 8.87
N ARG A 86 -10.20 -7.69 8.34
CA ARG A 86 -9.75 -7.50 6.97
C ARG A 86 -8.30 -7.97 6.76
N ILE A 87 -7.39 -7.62 7.66
CA ILE A 87 -5.95 -7.91 7.54
C ILE A 87 -5.64 -9.37 7.94
N GLU A 88 -6.03 -9.78 9.13
CA GLU A 88 -5.68 -11.08 9.73
C GLU A 88 -6.69 -12.18 9.38
N GLY A 89 -7.90 -11.80 8.98
CA GLY A 89 -9.02 -12.72 8.81
C GLY A 89 -9.77 -13.00 10.11
N SER A 90 -10.69 -13.94 10.05
CA SER A 90 -11.53 -14.30 11.20
C SER A 90 -10.83 -15.24 12.18
N ARG A 91 -9.99 -16.16 11.70
CA ARG A 91 -9.19 -17.10 12.52
C ARG A 91 -10.01 -17.89 13.55
N GLY A 92 -11.29 -18.16 13.28
CA GLY A 92 -12.21 -18.84 14.20
C GLY A 92 -12.73 -17.97 15.34
N GLU A 93 -12.45 -16.66 15.34
CA GLU A 93 -12.93 -15.74 16.36
C GLU A 93 -14.41 -15.39 16.11
N PRO A 94 -15.35 -15.72 17.01
CA PRO A 94 -16.77 -15.54 16.76
C PRO A 94 -17.17 -14.10 16.42
N ALA A 95 -16.49 -13.11 17.02
CA ALA A 95 -16.72 -11.68 16.76
C ALA A 95 -16.43 -11.27 15.31
N ARG A 96 -15.58 -12.04 14.59
CA ARG A 96 -15.19 -11.79 13.19
C ARG A 96 -15.93 -12.69 12.19
N GLU A 97 -16.75 -13.63 12.67
CA GLU A 97 -17.45 -14.63 11.85
C GLU A 97 -18.98 -14.44 11.83
N PHE A 98 -19.47 -13.28 12.29
CA PHE A 98 -20.90 -13.00 12.31
C PHE A 98 -21.58 -13.21 10.94
N ASN A 99 -20.88 -12.87 9.84
CA ASN A 99 -21.33 -13.09 8.46
C ASN A 99 -20.59 -14.25 7.76
N GLY A 100 -20.06 -15.19 8.54
CA GLY A 100 -19.24 -16.30 8.06
C GLY A 100 -17.73 -16.05 8.14
N PRO A 101 -16.90 -17.09 7.95
CA PRO A 101 -15.45 -16.98 8.02
C PRO A 101 -14.88 -16.03 6.96
N VAL A 102 -13.84 -15.27 7.35
CA VAL A 102 -13.16 -14.30 6.49
C VAL A 102 -11.71 -14.70 6.32
N VAL A 103 -11.28 -14.91 5.08
CA VAL A 103 -9.86 -14.99 4.73
C VAL A 103 -9.29 -13.57 4.74
N GLY A 104 -8.30 -13.31 5.58
CA GLY A 104 -7.64 -12.00 5.67
C GLY A 104 -6.63 -11.77 4.56
N TRP A 105 -6.24 -10.52 4.34
CA TRP A 105 -5.18 -10.18 3.40
C TRP A 105 -3.85 -10.88 3.71
N GLN A 106 -3.49 -11.07 4.98
CA GLN A 106 -2.28 -11.80 5.37
C GLN A 106 -2.25 -13.19 4.73
N GLN A 107 -3.34 -13.95 4.81
CA GLN A 107 -3.43 -15.28 4.19
C GLN A 107 -3.43 -15.18 2.67
N ARG A 108 -4.21 -14.26 2.08
CA ARG A 108 -4.24 -14.05 0.63
C ARG A 108 -2.86 -13.74 0.04
N TYR A 109 -2.06 -12.93 0.73
CA TYR A 109 -0.70 -12.61 0.31
C TYR A 109 0.25 -13.80 0.46
N ARG A 110 0.15 -14.58 1.54
CA ARG A 110 0.94 -15.81 1.71
C ARG A 110 0.65 -16.82 0.60
N ASP A 111 -0.62 -17.06 0.32
CA ASP A 111 -1.04 -18.01 -0.72
C ASP A 111 -0.66 -17.52 -2.12
N GLY A 112 -0.94 -16.24 -2.42
CA GLY A 112 -0.62 -15.63 -3.71
C GLY A 112 0.88 -15.61 -4.00
N LEU A 113 1.70 -15.15 -3.05
CA LEU A 113 3.16 -15.14 -3.22
C LEU A 113 3.73 -16.56 -3.28
N GLY A 114 3.16 -17.50 -2.52
CA GLY A 114 3.49 -18.93 -2.64
C GLY A 114 3.19 -19.49 -4.03
N GLY A 115 2.05 -19.12 -4.62
CA GLY A 115 1.64 -19.50 -5.97
C GLY A 115 2.51 -18.90 -7.08
N LEU A 116 3.03 -17.68 -6.89
CA LEU A 116 3.99 -17.06 -7.81
C LEU A 116 5.35 -17.77 -7.82
N GLY A 117 5.76 -18.33 -6.68
CA GLY A 117 7.04 -19.01 -6.49
C GLY A 117 8.18 -18.08 -6.08
N ALA A 118 9.16 -18.62 -5.35
CA ALA A 118 10.30 -17.84 -4.84
C ALA A 118 11.27 -17.37 -5.94
N ASP A 119 11.25 -18.03 -7.11
CA ASP A 119 12.03 -17.70 -8.31
C ASP A 119 11.35 -16.66 -9.20
N PHE A 120 10.15 -16.17 -8.83
CA PHE A 120 9.34 -15.27 -9.65
C PHE A 120 10.12 -14.03 -10.10
N ALA A 121 10.85 -13.38 -9.18
CA ALA A 121 11.62 -12.18 -9.48
C ALA A 121 12.75 -12.41 -10.49
N ASP A 122 13.20 -13.66 -10.65
CA ASP A 122 14.26 -14.06 -11.57
C ASP A 122 13.73 -14.53 -12.93
N GLN A 123 12.39 -14.65 -13.07
CA GLN A 123 11.76 -15.07 -14.32
C GLN A 123 11.71 -13.92 -15.36
N PRO A 124 11.70 -14.25 -16.66
CA PRO A 124 11.47 -13.24 -17.69
C PRO A 124 10.06 -12.63 -17.58
N PRO A 125 9.84 -11.37 -18.05
CA PRO A 125 8.57 -10.66 -17.86
C PRO A 125 7.33 -11.43 -18.34
N GLY A 126 7.41 -12.12 -19.48
CA GLY A 126 6.28 -12.91 -19.99
C GLY A 126 5.89 -14.09 -19.09
N GLU A 127 6.86 -14.69 -18.38
CA GLU A 127 6.59 -15.74 -17.41
C GLU A 127 6.03 -15.17 -16.11
N GLN A 128 6.52 -14.01 -15.67
CA GLN A 128 5.94 -13.28 -14.54
C GLN A 128 4.47 -12.92 -14.80
N ASP A 129 4.16 -12.40 -16.00
CA ASP A 129 2.79 -12.07 -16.40
C ASP A 129 1.90 -13.31 -16.42
N ARG A 130 2.39 -14.42 -17.01
CA ARG A 130 1.66 -15.70 -17.04
C ARG A 130 1.36 -16.23 -15.64
N ARG A 131 2.30 -16.13 -14.70
CA ARG A 131 2.10 -16.57 -13.30
C ARG A 131 1.12 -15.66 -12.56
N LEU A 132 1.17 -14.35 -12.78
CA LEU A 132 0.18 -13.40 -12.24
C LEU A 132 -1.22 -13.67 -12.81
N ASP A 133 -1.34 -13.95 -14.10
CA ASP A 133 -2.62 -14.25 -14.76
C ASP A 133 -3.23 -15.59 -14.31
N ALA A 134 -2.44 -16.49 -13.74
CA ALA A 134 -2.93 -17.76 -13.20
C ALA A 134 -3.76 -17.59 -11.92
N ASP A 135 -3.63 -16.46 -11.21
CA ASP A 135 -4.46 -16.09 -10.07
C ASP A 135 -5.01 -14.65 -10.23
N PRO A 136 -6.13 -14.49 -10.98
CA PRO A 136 -6.73 -13.19 -11.21
C PRO A 136 -7.17 -12.46 -9.93
N ALA A 137 -7.54 -13.21 -8.88
CA ALA A 137 -7.99 -12.62 -7.62
C ALA A 137 -6.82 -12.01 -6.84
N PHE A 138 -5.70 -12.73 -6.76
CA PHE A 138 -4.49 -12.20 -6.15
C PHE A 138 -3.89 -11.06 -6.98
N LYS A 139 -3.90 -11.17 -8.31
CA LYS A 139 -3.45 -10.10 -9.22
C LYS A 139 -4.25 -8.81 -9.00
N ALA A 140 -5.59 -8.91 -8.89
CA ALA A 140 -6.44 -7.76 -8.62
C ALA A 140 -6.15 -7.13 -7.25
N LEU A 141 -5.99 -7.94 -6.20
CA LEU A 141 -5.62 -7.46 -4.87
C LEU A 141 -4.26 -6.76 -4.85
N CYS A 142 -3.26 -7.32 -5.55
CA CYS A 142 -1.94 -6.69 -5.68
C CYS A 142 -2.04 -5.36 -6.43
N TYR A 143 -2.87 -5.27 -7.46
CA TYR A 143 -3.05 -4.03 -8.24
C TYR A 143 -3.74 -2.94 -7.41
N GLU A 144 -4.76 -3.29 -6.62
CA GLU A 144 -5.43 -2.37 -5.70
C GLU A 144 -4.42 -1.77 -4.72
N HIS A 145 -3.69 -2.61 -3.97
CA HIS A 145 -2.69 -2.10 -3.03
C HIS A 145 -1.48 -1.45 -3.73
N ALA A 146 -1.18 -1.81 -4.98
CA ALA A 146 -0.15 -1.13 -5.75
C ALA A 146 -0.55 0.30 -6.10
N CYS A 147 -1.81 0.53 -6.47
CA CYS A 147 -2.33 1.88 -6.66
C CYS A 147 -2.28 2.68 -5.36
N GLU A 148 -2.72 2.09 -4.25
CA GLU A 148 -2.69 2.73 -2.92
C GLU A 148 -1.26 3.07 -2.50
N GLY A 149 -0.31 2.14 -2.68
CA GLY A 149 1.09 2.35 -2.36
C GLY A 149 1.79 3.33 -3.30
N ALA A 150 1.47 3.34 -4.59
CA ALA A 150 2.13 4.21 -5.56
C ALA A 150 1.67 5.66 -5.43
N TYR A 151 0.38 5.88 -5.17
CA TYR A 151 -0.26 7.19 -5.26
C TYR A 151 -0.85 7.68 -3.93
N GLY A 152 -0.74 6.89 -2.86
CA GLY A 152 -1.09 7.31 -1.50
C GLY A 152 -0.05 8.22 -0.87
N ALA A 153 -0.31 8.61 0.38
CA ALA A 153 0.60 9.44 1.14
C ALA A 153 1.85 8.61 1.56
N PRO A 154 3.07 9.17 1.45
CA PRO A 154 4.31 8.45 1.71
C PRO A 154 4.46 7.98 3.17
N GLU A 155 3.70 8.56 4.11
CA GLU A 155 3.67 8.18 5.52
C GLU A 155 3.25 6.71 5.73
N TYR A 156 2.55 6.12 4.76
CA TYR A 156 2.19 4.70 4.77
C TYR A 156 3.27 3.77 4.19
N GLY A 157 4.41 4.30 3.72
CA GLY A 157 5.58 3.54 3.27
C GLY A 157 5.75 3.41 1.76
N GLY A 158 4.76 3.83 0.98
CA GLY A 158 4.81 3.90 -0.49
C GLY A 158 5.18 5.29 -1.01
N ASN A 159 4.89 5.56 -2.28
CA ASN A 159 5.06 6.85 -2.96
C ASN A 159 6.40 7.55 -2.60
N ARG A 160 7.48 6.77 -2.61
CA ARG A 160 8.79 7.20 -2.13
C ARG A 160 9.23 8.49 -2.85
N GLY A 161 9.62 9.48 -2.05
CA GLY A 161 10.07 10.77 -2.56
C GLY A 161 9.00 11.55 -3.32
N LEU A 162 7.70 11.26 -3.09
CA LEU A 162 6.57 11.87 -3.80
C LEU A 162 6.59 11.59 -5.31
N ALA A 163 7.33 10.58 -5.74
CA ALA A 163 7.60 10.36 -7.16
C ALA A 163 6.36 9.84 -7.91
N GLY A 164 5.46 9.13 -7.24
CA GLY A 164 4.18 8.71 -7.81
C GLY A 164 3.26 9.91 -8.04
N TRP A 165 3.17 10.81 -7.06
CA TRP A 165 2.46 12.09 -7.21
C TRP A 165 3.04 12.95 -8.32
N THR A 166 4.37 13.07 -8.37
CA THR A 166 5.08 13.83 -9.41
C THR A 166 4.79 13.25 -10.80
N ALA A 167 4.81 11.93 -10.94
CA ALA A 167 4.57 11.25 -12.22
C ALA A 167 3.16 11.45 -12.77
N ILE A 168 2.17 11.68 -11.90
CA ILE A 168 0.78 11.98 -12.30
C ILE A 168 0.45 13.48 -12.25
N HIS A 169 1.46 14.34 -12.09
CA HIS A 169 1.31 15.79 -11.94
C HIS A 169 0.40 16.20 -10.77
N PHE A 170 0.34 15.38 -9.72
CA PHE A 170 -0.32 15.75 -8.48
C PHE A 170 0.66 16.53 -7.59
N ALA A 171 0.27 17.75 -7.20
CA ALA A 171 1.11 18.62 -6.36
C ALA A 171 1.33 18.08 -4.94
N GLY A 172 0.57 17.06 -4.52
CA GLY A 172 0.57 16.56 -3.16
C GLY A 172 -0.33 17.38 -2.24
N ASP A 173 -0.17 17.16 -0.94
CA ASP A 173 -0.88 17.94 0.06
C ASP A 173 -0.32 19.37 0.16
N VAL A 174 -1.21 20.37 0.04
CA VAL A 174 -0.85 21.79 0.02
C VAL A 174 -1.29 22.54 1.29
N GLN A 175 -1.83 21.84 2.27
CA GLN A 175 -2.34 22.45 3.51
C GLN A 175 -1.20 22.69 4.52
N PRO A 176 -1.32 23.72 5.38
CA PRO A 176 -2.44 24.67 5.51
C PRO A 176 -2.39 25.83 4.49
N ARG A 177 -1.34 25.92 3.67
CA ARG A 177 -1.17 27.03 2.72
C ARG A 177 -2.34 27.18 1.74
N GLY A 178 -2.86 26.06 1.24
CA GLY A 178 -3.94 26.03 0.24
C GLY A 178 -3.53 26.57 -1.13
N TYR A 179 -4.52 26.89 -1.96
CA TYR A 179 -4.35 27.57 -3.24
C TYR A 179 -4.91 28.99 -3.16
N THR A 180 -4.24 29.94 -3.83
CA THR A 180 -4.77 31.28 -4.05
C THR A 180 -5.85 31.24 -5.13
N ASP A 181 -6.71 32.27 -5.17
CA ASP A 181 -7.71 32.40 -6.24
C ASP A 181 -7.05 32.38 -7.63
N GLU A 182 -5.95 33.11 -7.80
CA GLU A 182 -5.16 33.13 -9.04
C GLU A 182 -4.65 31.73 -9.44
N ALA A 183 -4.18 30.92 -8.49
CA ALA A 183 -3.68 29.57 -8.77
C ALA A 183 -4.79 28.59 -9.20
N VAL A 184 -6.06 28.88 -8.88
CA VAL A 184 -7.21 28.03 -9.25
C VAL A 184 -7.91 28.55 -10.50
N SER A 185 -8.02 29.88 -10.64
CA SER A 185 -8.73 30.55 -11.72
C SER A 185 -7.87 30.82 -12.95
N GLY A 186 -6.55 30.84 -12.79
CA GLY A 186 -5.58 31.02 -13.86
C GLY A 186 -5.68 29.92 -14.91
N ARG A 187 -6.26 30.27 -16.06
CA ARG A 187 -6.11 29.53 -17.32
C ARG A 187 -4.87 30.07 -18.03
N ASP A 188 -3.71 29.52 -17.72
CA ASP A 188 -2.55 29.57 -18.60
C ASP A 188 -2.33 28.19 -19.23
#